data_AF-A0A7V4Q8P1-F1
#
_entry.id   AF-A0A7V4Q8P1-F1
#
_cell.length_a   1.000
_cell.length_b   1.000
_cell.length_c   1.000
_cell.angle_alpha   90.00
_cell.angle_beta   90.00
_cell.angle_gamma   90.00
#
_symmetry.space_group_name_H-M   'P 1'
#
loop_
_entity.id
_entity.type
_entity.pdbx_description
1 polymer ?
#
loop_
_entity_poly.entity_id
_entity_poly.type
_entity_poly.pdbx_seq_one_letter_code
_entity_poly.pdbx_strand_id
1 'polypeptide(L)'
;NTLNVALGGSSYNCQGELFTEIAATVPAYKGLTQAGLSDVGAILPVAVSAKLVPVADQAQAAVAGKLALVTGSALYHSGTMSRYGEGPMYVCPDAYAELSSADAAALKIAEGDMVTVSSSTGSVSVTAKVGKRLPQGVVFAPYHFSEGSINTVTDGSAVTWVSVTKK
;
A
#
# COMPACT_ATOMS: atom_id res chain seq x y z
N ASN A 1 12.51 15.25 21.90
CA ASN A 1 12.23 16.52 22.59
C ASN A 1 12.59 17.76 21.82
N THR A 2 13.80 17.90 21.29
CA THR A 2 14.25 19.13 20.60
C THR A 2 13.33 19.55 19.44
N LEU A 3 12.87 18.59 18.63
CA LEU A 3 11.92 18.85 17.53
C LEU A 3 10.51 19.26 18.01
N ASN A 4 9.99 18.67 19.10
CA ASN A 4 8.66 19.02 19.61
C ASN A 4 8.63 20.44 20.18
N VAL A 5 9.68 20.79 20.94
CA VAL A 5 9.85 22.14 21.52
C VAL A 5 10.04 23.18 20.41
N ALA A 6 10.81 22.85 19.36
CA ALA A 6 11.00 23.74 18.21
C ALA A 6 9.70 24.01 17.42
N LEU A 7 8.73 23.10 17.49
CA LEU A 7 7.40 23.24 16.88
C LEU A 7 6.36 23.84 17.85
N GLY A 8 6.79 24.36 19.01
CA GLY A 8 5.92 25.00 20.00
C GLY A 8 5.21 24.04 20.97
N GLY A 9 5.58 22.75 20.97
CA GLY A 9 5.04 21.74 21.87
C GLY A 9 5.73 21.69 23.23
N SER A 10 5.07 21.06 24.21
CA SER A 10 5.62 20.81 25.54
C SER A 10 6.84 19.89 25.52
N SER A 11 7.74 20.06 26.48
CA SER A 11 8.86 19.13 26.70
C SER A 11 8.43 18.02 27.68
N TYR A 12 8.78 16.77 27.38
CA TYR A 12 8.44 15.60 28.21
C TYR A 12 9.70 14.86 28.63
N ASN A 13 9.88 14.58 29.92
CA ASN A 13 11.06 13.88 30.42
C ASN A 13 10.98 12.37 30.20
N CYS A 14 9.77 11.82 30.10
CA CYS A 14 9.56 10.39 29.83
C CYS A 14 8.25 10.14 29.08
N GLN A 15 8.13 8.93 28.52
CA GLN A 15 6.93 8.46 27.82
C GLN A 15 5.65 8.48 28.69
N GLY A 16 5.78 8.35 30.02
CA GLY A 16 4.64 8.34 30.94
C GLY A 16 3.97 9.70 31.11
N GLU A 17 4.74 10.79 31.05
CA GLU A 17 4.19 12.15 31.05
C GLU A 17 3.34 12.39 29.81
N LEU A 18 3.84 11.98 28.63
CA LEU A 18 3.10 12.05 27.36
C LEU A 18 1.82 11.21 27.42
N PHE A 19 1.90 9.98 27.93
CA PHE A 19 0.73 9.11 28.07
C PHE A 19 -0.33 9.75 28.98
N THR A 20 0.10 10.34 30.09
CA THR A 20 -0.80 11.01 31.05
C THR A 20 -1.50 12.20 30.41
N GLU A 21 -0.78 13.00 29.61
CA GLU A 21 -1.39 14.11 28.87
C GLU A 21 -2.41 13.62 27.84
N ILE A 22 -2.09 12.58 27.06
CA ILE A 22 -3.02 11.99 26.10
C ILE A 22 -4.29 11.47 26.81
N ALA A 23 -4.13 10.76 27.92
CA ALA A 23 -5.24 10.24 28.72
C ALA A 23 -6.12 11.36 29.32
N ALA A 24 -5.55 12.52 29.64
CA ALA A 24 -6.28 13.68 30.13
C ALA A 24 -7.01 14.43 29.01
N THR A 25 -6.42 14.50 27.81
CA THR A 25 -6.89 15.38 26.73
C THR A 25 -7.85 14.68 25.77
N VAL A 26 -7.64 13.39 25.53
CA VAL A 26 -8.42 12.61 24.56
C VAL A 26 -9.45 11.76 25.31
N PRO A 27 -10.77 12.03 25.16
CA PRO A 27 -11.81 11.33 25.92
C PRO A 27 -11.77 9.80 25.82
N ALA A 28 -11.33 9.28 24.68
CA ALA A 28 -11.19 7.84 24.44
C ALA A 28 -10.16 7.15 25.35
N TYR A 29 -9.17 7.88 25.88
CA TYR A 29 -8.12 7.34 26.76
C TYR A 29 -8.35 7.67 28.24
N LYS A 30 -9.49 8.26 28.59
CA LYS A 30 -9.79 8.71 29.94
C LYS A 30 -9.70 7.55 30.94
N GLY A 31 -8.89 7.73 31.99
CA GLY A 31 -8.71 6.75 33.05
C GLY A 31 -7.70 5.64 32.73
N LEU A 32 -7.09 5.64 31.54
CA LEU A 32 -5.95 4.78 31.25
C LEU A 32 -4.68 5.33 31.91
N THR A 33 -3.84 4.43 32.38
CA THR A 33 -2.49 4.74 32.87
C THR A 33 -1.50 3.80 32.22
N GLN A 34 -0.27 4.26 31.98
CA GLN A 34 0.75 3.43 31.34
C GLN A 34 1.06 2.17 32.16
N ALA A 35 1.11 2.29 33.49
CA ALA A 35 1.35 1.16 34.39
C ALA A 35 0.15 0.20 34.50
N GLY A 36 -1.06 0.65 34.14
CA GLY A 36 -2.28 -0.15 34.14
C GLY A 36 -2.49 -0.94 32.85
N LEU A 37 -1.61 -0.80 31.85
CA LEU A 37 -1.66 -1.61 30.63
C LEU A 37 -1.09 -3.00 30.91
N SER A 38 -1.81 -4.03 30.47
CA SER A 38 -1.32 -5.42 30.51
C SER A 38 -0.46 -5.75 29.28
N ASP A 39 0.09 -6.96 29.20
CA ASP A 39 0.83 -7.44 28.01
C ASP A 39 -0.01 -7.43 26.73
N VAL A 40 -1.35 -7.46 26.85
CA VAL A 40 -2.30 -7.34 25.73
C VAL A 40 -2.88 -5.92 25.59
N GLY A 41 -2.37 -4.96 26.36
CA GLY A 41 -2.86 -3.58 26.42
C GLY A 41 -4.13 -3.42 27.26
N ALA A 42 -4.99 -2.49 26.86
CA ALA A 42 -6.29 -2.24 27.47
C ALA A 42 -7.41 -2.39 26.43
N ILE A 43 -8.45 -3.15 26.77
CA ILE A 43 -9.62 -3.35 25.90
C ILE A 43 -10.74 -2.45 26.44
N LEU A 44 -11.15 -1.47 25.62
CA LEU A 44 -12.22 -0.56 25.98
C LEU A 44 -13.55 -1.06 25.40
N PRO A 45 -14.61 -1.21 26.21
CA PRO A 45 -15.92 -1.54 25.68
C PRO A 45 -16.46 -0.35 24.88
N VAL A 46 -16.73 -0.57 23.59
CA VAL A 46 -17.32 0.43 22.71
C VAL A 46 -18.74 -0.01 22.36
N ALA A 47 -19.73 0.78 22.76
CA ALA A 47 -21.11 0.61 22.34
C ALA A 47 -21.35 1.45 21.06
N VAL A 48 -21.39 0.79 19.91
CA VAL A 48 -21.77 1.42 18.64
C VAL A 48 -23.15 0.93 18.20
N SER A 49 -23.96 1.84 17.66
CA SER A 49 -25.17 1.49 16.93
C SER A 49 -24.86 1.46 15.44
N ALA A 50 -25.16 0.34 14.77
CA ALA A 50 -24.95 0.22 13.34
C ALA A 50 -25.91 1.16 12.58
N LYS A 51 -25.38 1.87 11.57
CA LYS A 51 -26.18 2.67 10.64
C LYS A 51 -26.00 2.10 9.23
N LEU A 52 -27.10 1.68 8.62
CA LEU A 52 -27.09 1.28 7.22
C LEU A 52 -27.04 2.55 6.35
N VAL A 53 -26.02 2.64 5.50
CA VAL A 53 -25.83 3.74 4.56
C VAL A 53 -25.80 3.14 3.15
N PRO A 54 -26.69 3.56 2.24
CA PRO A 54 -26.63 3.10 0.87
C PRO A 54 -25.37 3.64 0.19
N VAL A 55 -24.64 2.76 -0.49
CA VAL A 55 -23.48 3.12 -1.31
C VAL A 55 -23.91 3.05 -2.76
N ALA A 56 -23.76 4.15 -3.50
CA ALA A 56 -24.01 4.17 -4.93
C ALA A 56 -22.92 3.37 -5.66
N ASP A 57 -23.31 2.64 -6.69
CA ASP A 57 -22.35 2.00 -7.59
C ASP A 57 -21.53 3.07 -8.33
N GLN A 58 -20.21 2.90 -8.34
CA GLN A 58 -19.27 3.75 -9.06
C GLN A 58 -18.40 2.90 -9.98
N ALA A 59 -19.04 2.10 -10.84
CA ALA A 59 -18.36 1.35 -11.88
C ALA A 59 -17.67 2.30 -12.87
N GLN A 60 -16.35 2.16 -13.02
CA GLN A 60 -15.60 2.77 -14.12
C GLN A 60 -15.59 1.84 -15.32
N ALA A 61 -15.94 2.38 -16.50
CA ALA A 61 -15.91 1.63 -17.74
C ALA A 61 -14.48 1.23 -18.11
N ALA A 62 -14.32 0.01 -18.62
CA ALA A 62 -13.05 -0.45 -19.13
C ALA A 62 -12.57 0.41 -20.31
N VAL A 63 -11.30 0.81 -20.29
CA VAL A 63 -10.70 1.58 -21.38
C VAL A 63 -10.10 0.61 -22.39
N ALA A 64 -10.57 0.66 -23.64
CA ALA A 64 -10.11 -0.22 -24.70
C ALA A 64 -8.58 -0.16 -24.87
N GLY A 65 -7.93 -1.33 -24.90
CA GLY A 65 -6.48 -1.46 -25.06
C GLY A 65 -5.66 -1.11 -23.81
N LYS A 66 -6.30 -0.84 -22.66
CA LYS A 66 -5.63 -0.61 -21.37
C LYS A 66 -5.96 -1.69 -20.36
N LEU A 67 -5.08 -1.85 -19.39
CA LEU A 67 -5.23 -2.76 -18.26
C LEU A 67 -5.51 -1.94 -16.99
N ALA A 68 -6.31 -2.48 -16.08
CA ALA A 68 -6.50 -1.89 -14.75
C ALA A 68 -5.27 -2.21 -13.89
N LEU A 69 -4.61 -1.18 -13.36
CA LEU A 69 -3.49 -1.34 -12.45
C LEU A 69 -4.00 -1.64 -11.04
N VAL A 70 -3.56 -2.76 -10.48
CA VAL A 70 -3.75 -3.11 -9.08
C VAL A 70 -2.40 -3.04 -8.37
N THR A 71 -2.30 -2.22 -7.34
CA THR A 71 -1.11 -2.16 -6.50
C THR A 71 -1.38 -2.87 -5.17
N GLY A 72 -0.34 -3.42 -4.57
CA GLY A 72 -0.47 -4.12 -3.31
C GLY A 72 0.86 -4.62 -2.78
N SER A 73 0.80 -5.43 -1.73
CA SER A 73 2.01 -5.96 -1.14
C SER A 73 2.53 -7.19 -1.90
N ALA A 74 3.83 -7.22 -2.22
CA ALA A 74 4.51 -8.47 -2.55
C ALA A 74 4.58 -9.39 -1.32
N LEU A 75 4.74 -10.69 -1.57
CA LEU A 75 4.77 -11.70 -0.51
C LEU A 75 5.86 -11.39 0.52
N TYR A 76 5.51 -11.39 1.81
CA TYR A 76 6.38 -11.06 2.96
C TYR A 76 6.98 -9.66 2.99
N HIS A 77 6.59 -8.76 2.10
CA HIS A 77 6.93 -7.36 2.22
C HIS A 77 5.87 -6.58 2.99
N SER A 78 6.27 -5.50 3.65
CA SER A 78 5.40 -4.64 4.47
C SER A 78 5.82 -3.18 4.40
N GLY A 79 6.21 -2.72 3.21
CA GLY A 79 6.72 -1.38 2.95
C GLY A 79 8.24 -1.33 2.87
N THR A 80 8.78 -0.12 2.84
CA THR A 80 10.20 0.14 2.52
C THR A 80 11.18 -0.58 3.44
N MET A 81 10.89 -0.67 4.75
CA MET A 81 11.82 -1.29 5.71
C MET A 81 12.00 -2.79 5.49
N SER A 82 11.01 -3.49 4.92
CA SER A 82 11.11 -4.92 4.64
C SER A 82 12.19 -5.27 3.61
N ARG A 83 12.67 -4.29 2.84
CA ARG A 83 13.76 -4.45 1.87
C ARG A 83 15.13 -4.62 2.51
N TYR A 84 15.27 -4.29 3.78
CA TYR A 84 16.50 -4.55 4.54
C TYR A 84 16.50 -5.94 5.20
N GLY A 85 15.40 -6.67 5.14
CA GLY A 85 15.30 -8.04 5.66
C GLY A 85 15.72 -9.07 4.62
N GLU A 86 16.57 -10.02 5.01
CA GLU A 86 17.04 -11.09 4.12
C GLU A 86 15.89 -11.97 3.61
N GLY A 87 14.93 -12.32 4.48
CA GLY A 87 13.80 -13.18 4.12
C GLY A 87 12.92 -12.63 3.00
N PRO A 88 12.34 -11.42 3.15
CA PRO A 88 11.53 -10.81 2.09
C PRO A 88 12.31 -10.65 0.78
N MET A 89 13.56 -10.17 0.85
CA MET A 89 14.40 -9.97 -0.34
C MET A 89 14.78 -11.29 -1.03
N TYR A 90 14.91 -12.39 -0.30
CA TYR A 90 15.13 -13.71 -0.89
C TYR A 90 13.91 -14.19 -1.70
N VAL A 91 12.69 -13.88 -1.24
CA VAL A 91 11.45 -14.31 -1.89
C VAL A 91 11.05 -13.40 -3.05
N CYS A 92 11.26 -12.09 -2.91
CA CYS A 92 10.91 -11.09 -3.92
C CYS A 92 11.97 -9.99 -3.96
N PRO A 93 13.08 -10.18 -4.69
CA PRO A 93 14.20 -9.24 -4.68
C PRO A 93 13.88 -7.93 -5.41
N ASP A 94 13.01 -7.97 -6.42
CA ASP A 94 12.82 -6.86 -7.35
C ASP A 94 11.35 -6.58 -7.67
N ALA A 95 11.11 -5.38 -8.19
CA ALA A 95 9.81 -4.97 -8.72
C ALA A 95 9.43 -5.79 -9.96
N TYR A 96 8.14 -6.08 -10.11
CA TYR A 96 7.61 -6.79 -11.26
C TYR A 96 6.23 -6.27 -11.66
N ALA A 97 5.87 -6.49 -12.92
CA ALA A 97 4.51 -6.34 -13.41
C ALA A 97 3.95 -7.73 -13.72
N GLU A 98 2.98 -8.18 -12.92
CA GLU A 98 2.30 -9.45 -13.14
C GLU A 98 1.12 -9.29 -14.11
N LEU A 99 1.07 -10.17 -15.10
CA LEU A 99 0.07 -10.21 -16.16
C LEU A 99 -0.59 -11.59 -16.20
N SER A 100 -1.85 -11.62 -16.63
CA SER A 100 -2.50 -12.89 -16.99
C SER A 100 -1.81 -13.51 -18.21
N SER A 101 -1.81 -14.83 -18.31
CA SER A 101 -1.25 -15.53 -19.48
C SER A 101 -1.92 -15.11 -20.80
N ALA A 102 -3.20 -14.74 -20.76
CA ALA A 102 -3.94 -14.27 -21.93
C ALA A 102 -3.50 -12.87 -22.37
N ASP A 103 -3.37 -11.92 -21.44
CA ASP A 103 -2.89 -10.57 -21.75
C ASP A 103 -1.44 -10.58 -22.20
N ALA A 104 -0.59 -11.36 -21.55
CA ALA A 104 0.80 -11.53 -21.93
C ALA A 104 0.94 -12.08 -23.36
N ALA A 105 0.14 -13.08 -23.73
CA ALA A 105 0.10 -13.61 -25.09
C ALA A 105 -0.38 -12.57 -26.11
N ALA A 106 -1.46 -11.83 -25.80
CA ALA A 106 -1.97 -10.77 -26.66
C ALA A 106 -0.96 -9.63 -26.89
N LEU A 107 -0.18 -9.29 -25.85
CA LEU A 107 0.85 -8.25 -25.88
C LEU A 107 2.23 -8.77 -26.32
N LYS A 108 2.37 -10.08 -26.60
CA LYS A 108 3.65 -10.74 -26.96
C LYS A 108 4.75 -10.55 -25.91
N ILE A 109 4.37 -10.61 -24.64
CA ILE A 109 5.24 -10.52 -23.46
C ILE A 109 5.46 -11.93 -22.90
N ALA A 110 6.71 -12.29 -22.65
CA ALA A 110 7.11 -13.53 -21.99
C ALA A 110 7.51 -13.27 -20.52
N GLU A 111 7.58 -14.34 -19.74
CA GLU A 111 8.15 -14.30 -18.38
C GLU A 111 9.57 -13.72 -18.43
N GLY A 112 9.87 -12.78 -17.53
CA GLY A 112 11.19 -12.16 -17.42
C GLY A 112 11.46 -11.03 -18.41
N ASP A 113 10.56 -10.77 -19.36
CA ASP A 113 10.72 -9.65 -20.29
C ASP A 113 10.71 -8.30 -19.55
N MET A 114 11.50 -7.35 -20.05
CA MET A 114 11.41 -5.98 -19.55
C MET A 114 10.20 -5.28 -20.15
N VAL A 115 9.28 -4.82 -19.30
CA VAL A 115 8.07 -4.12 -19.72
C VAL A 115 8.00 -2.72 -19.11
N THR A 116 7.39 -1.80 -19.84
CA THR A 116 7.08 -0.46 -19.36
C THR A 116 5.58 -0.36 -19.09
N VAL A 117 5.24 -0.09 -17.84
CA VAL A 117 3.87 0.21 -17.40
C VAL A 117 3.71 1.72 -17.39
N SER A 118 2.73 2.25 -18.13
CA SER A 118 2.56 3.69 -18.34
C SER A 118 1.12 4.15 -18.16
N SER A 119 0.95 5.34 -17.61
CA SER A 119 -0.32 6.05 -17.46
C SER A 119 -0.18 7.50 -17.93
N SER A 120 -1.20 8.33 -17.70
CA SER A 120 -1.14 9.77 -17.90
C SER A 120 -0.18 10.50 -16.94
N THR A 121 0.15 9.91 -15.79
CA THR A 121 1.00 10.58 -14.77
C THR A 121 2.46 10.21 -14.85
N GLY A 122 2.79 9.04 -15.42
CA GLY A 122 4.15 8.56 -15.43
C GLY A 122 4.30 7.18 -16.07
N SER A 123 5.52 6.66 -16.01
CA SER A 123 5.83 5.32 -16.47
C SER A 123 6.95 4.70 -15.65
N VAL A 124 6.95 3.37 -15.57
CA VAL A 124 7.95 2.59 -14.85
C VAL A 124 8.31 1.35 -15.64
N SER A 125 9.61 1.01 -15.69
CA SER A 125 10.08 -0.23 -16.31
C SER A 125 10.36 -1.28 -15.24
N VAL A 126 9.74 -2.46 -15.37
CA VAL A 126 9.85 -3.58 -14.41
C VAL A 126 9.80 -4.92 -15.14
N THR A 127 10.23 -5.98 -14.48
CA THR A 127 10.25 -7.33 -15.06
C THR A 127 8.83 -7.88 -15.15
N ALA A 128 8.47 -8.45 -16.30
CA ALA A 128 7.20 -9.11 -16.50
C ALA A 128 7.16 -10.44 -15.76
N LYS A 129 6.07 -10.67 -15.03
CA LYS A 129 5.71 -11.96 -14.44
C LYS A 129 4.40 -12.44 -15.07
N VAL A 130 4.40 -13.59 -15.69
CA VAL A 130 3.25 -14.14 -16.40
C VAL A 130 2.68 -15.28 -15.58
N GLY A 131 1.41 -15.15 -15.21
CA GLY A 131 0.75 -16.10 -14.33
C GLY A 131 -0.69 -16.39 -14.71
N LYS A 132 -1.33 -17.21 -13.87
CA LYS A 132 -2.77 -17.53 -13.94
C LYS A 132 -3.57 -16.96 -12.76
N ARG A 133 -2.89 -16.23 -11.86
CA ARG A 133 -3.48 -15.67 -10.65
C ARG A 133 -4.37 -14.48 -10.95
N LEU A 134 -3.98 -13.65 -11.92
CA LEU A 134 -4.74 -12.45 -12.29
C LEU A 134 -5.78 -12.77 -13.36
N PRO A 135 -6.97 -12.14 -13.29
CA PRO A 135 -7.92 -12.15 -14.39
C PRO A 135 -7.37 -11.37 -15.58
N GLN A 136 -7.95 -11.59 -16.76
CA GLN A 136 -7.64 -10.82 -17.95
C GLN A 136 -8.03 -9.34 -17.78
N GLY A 137 -7.25 -8.42 -18.34
CA GLY A 137 -7.51 -6.98 -18.28
C GLY A 137 -6.91 -6.28 -17.05
N VAL A 138 -6.11 -6.99 -16.25
CA VAL A 138 -5.52 -6.49 -15.01
C VAL A 138 -4.01 -6.68 -15.04
N VAL A 139 -3.28 -5.69 -14.53
CA VAL A 139 -1.85 -5.79 -14.23
C VAL A 139 -1.62 -5.50 -12.76
N PHE A 140 -0.79 -6.32 -12.10
CA PHE A 140 -0.42 -6.11 -10.71
C PHE A 140 1.04 -5.68 -10.59
N ALA A 141 1.33 -4.71 -9.73
CA ALA A 141 2.70 -4.36 -9.39
C ALA A 141 2.84 -3.97 -7.91
N PRO A 142 3.87 -4.47 -7.19
CA PRO A 142 4.08 -4.14 -5.79
C PRO A 142 4.64 -2.73 -5.59
N TYR A 143 4.29 -2.07 -4.49
CA TYR A 143 4.68 -0.68 -4.21
C TYR A 143 5.98 -0.51 -3.41
N HIS A 144 6.67 -1.60 -3.08
CA HIS A 144 7.80 -1.57 -2.12
C HIS A 144 9.11 -1.02 -2.72
N PHE A 145 9.29 -1.13 -4.03
CA PHE A 145 10.56 -0.91 -4.71
C PHE A 145 10.68 0.51 -5.24
N SER A 146 11.79 1.19 -4.95
CA SER A 146 12.02 2.59 -5.31
C SER A 146 12.52 2.74 -6.74
N GLU A 147 13.33 1.79 -7.20
CA GLU A 147 13.89 1.69 -8.55
C GLU A 147 12.79 1.47 -9.60
N GLY A 148 11.68 0.86 -9.16
CA GLY A 148 10.47 0.61 -9.95
C GLY A 148 9.21 1.10 -9.23
N SER A 149 9.22 2.35 -8.74
CA SER A 149 8.11 2.89 -7.96
C SER A 149 6.82 3.02 -8.79
N ILE A 150 5.93 2.05 -8.61
CA ILE A 150 4.63 2.01 -9.28
C ILE A 150 3.73 3.20 -8.89
N ASN A 151 4.01 3.83 -7.74
CA ASN A 151 3.26 5.00 -7.26
C ASN A 151 3.44 6.24 -8.16
N THR A 152 4.41 6.24 -9.07
CA THR A 152 4.54 7.30 -10.09
C THR A 152 3.48 7.21 -11.19
N VAL A 153 2.86 6.04 -11.35
CA VAL A 153 1.90 5.72 -12.42
C VAL A 153 0.44 5.93 -11.97
N THR A 154 0.19 6.12 -10.67
CA THR A 154 -1.16 6.33 -10.12
C THR A 154 -1.47 7.82 -9.89
N ASP A 155 -2.71 8.22 -10.16
CA ASP A 155 -3.24 9.58 -9.93
C ASP A 155 -4.20 9.68 -8.74
N GLY A 156 -4.38 8.58 -8.00
CA GLY A 156 -5.33 8.50 -6.88
C GLY A 156 -6.78 8.30 -7.29
N SER A 157 -7.07 8.09 -8.58
CA SER A 157 -8.39 7.66 -9.03
C SER A 157 -8.73 6.24 -8.55
N ALA A 158 -10.03 5.88 -8.61
CA ALA A 158 -10.50 4.55 -8.19
C ALA A 158 -9.88 3.41 -9.02
N VAL A 159 -9.67 3.64 -10.32
CA VAL A 159 -8.99 2.72 -11.23
C VAL A 159 -8.00 3.49 -12.10
N THR A 160 -6.73 3.16 -11.94
CA THR A 160 -5.65 3.65 -12.79
C THR A 160 -5.53 2.77 -14.04
N TRP A 161 -5.87 3.31 -15.21
CA TRP A 161 -5.75 2.61 -16.49
C TRP A 161 -4.36 2.77 -17.09
N VAL A 162 -3.68 1.65 -17.34
CA VAL A 162 -2.30 1.64 -17.83
C VAL A 162 -2.15 0.91 -19.15
N SER A 163 -1.14 1.33 -19.91
CA SER A 163 -0.65 0.61 -21.08
C SER A 163 0.64 -0.11 -20.71
N VAL A 164 0.76 -1.37 -21.13
CA VAL A 164 1.96 -2.20 -20.91
C VAL A 164 2.60 -2.53 -22.25
N THR A 165 3.86 -2.15 -22.41
CA THR A 165 4.63 -2.40 -23.64
C THR A 165 5.93 -3.11 -23.33
N LYS A 166 6.31 -4.06 -24.20
CA LYS A 166 7.63 -4.69 -24.15
C LYS A 166 8.69 -3.68 -24.60
N LYS A 167 9.80 -3.62 -23.85
CA LYS A 167 10.97 -2.80 -24.19
C LYS A 167 11.80 -3.45 -25.29
#